data_AF-A0A0A5I2H6-F1
#
_entry.id   AF-A0A0A5I2H6-F1
#
_cell.length_a   1.000
_cell.length_b   1.000
_cell.length_c   1.000
_cell.angle_alpha   90.00
_cell.angle_beta   90.00
_cell.angle_gamma   90.00
#
_symmetry.space_group_name_H-M   'P 1'
#
loop_
_entity.id
_entity.type
_entity.pdbx_description
1 polymer ?
#
loop_
_entity_poly.entity_id
_entity_poly.type
_entity_poly.pdbx_seq_one_letter_code
_entity_poly.pdbx_strand_id
1 'polypeptide(L)'
;MPYTIKSSEKLRPAGAEYETKALLYLMNFRVDSSEVYYYVVDFFNDLTGMNRTGRKMWDIQSKGAKNSSPKALGKELVTLFKNHTSDFEFDCFVLFLGGVSTTVRTDQSKNIFDIKNITPSAYKKMKQGLLEECYDKSYIDNKNINDKELDEFLCKVQFVVDDKKPHEYVKSIIKTHTKLIPNEEILNTIFNEIRDKQASKKYASVVESITIETTHEALNHFRHLTTGEIRLLTISRIINRNLFDKGVPLSFYIILNSVPDERKKDVILESQLALSKALFNKNNADSFWSLFENIYSTIVHNPDDNVNMLYEKLNHDKVDQCYDFEVISLKYFISLIKDGIE
;
A
#
# COMPACT_ATOMS: atom_id res chain seq x y z
N MET A 1 -0.16 13.43 25.25
CA MET A 1 -0.95 12.57 26.16
C MET A 1 -1.10 11.20 25.49
N PRO A 2 -1.28 10.12 26.27
CA PRO A 2 -1.31 8.75 25.73
C PRO A 2 -2.49 8.48 24.79
N TYR A 3 -2.23 7.88 23.61
CA TYR A 3 -3.28 7.42 22.69
C TYR A 3 -3.61 5.96 22.98
N THR A 4 -4.86 5.66 23.34
CA THR A 4 -5.34 4.29 23.57
C THR A 4 -6.14 3.76 22.38
N ILE A 5 -5.77 2.58 21.89
CA ILE A 5 -6.45 1.86 20.82
C ILE A 5 -7.73 1.25 21.40
N LYS A 6 -8.89 1.52 20.77
CA LYS A 6 -10.23 1.15 21.28
C LYS A 6 -11.18 0.62 20.19
N SER A 7 -10.67 0.28 19.00
CA SER A 7 -11.51 0.08 17.80
C SER A 7 -10.98 -1.00 16.84
N SER A 8 -10.32 -2.05 17.34
CA SER A 8 -9.95 -3.17 16.46
C SER A 8 -11.17 -4.08 16.22
N GLU A 9 -11.75 -4.03 15.01
CA GLU A 9 -12.86 -4.91 14.64
C GLU A 9 -12.36 -6.32 14.30
N LYS A 10 -12.95 -7.35 14.92
CA LYS A 10 -12.73 -8.75 14.54
C LYS A 10 -13.42 -9.06 13.19
N LEU A 11 -12.61 -9.21 12.15
CA LEU A 11 -12.81 -10.06 10.95
C LEU A 11 -14.11 -9.84 10.13
N ARG A 12 -13.98 -9.15 8.98
CA ARG A 12 -14.88 -9.35 7.81
C ARG A 12 -14.08 -9.43 6.49
N PRO A 13 -14.29 -10.49 5.67
CA PRO A 13 -13.61 -10.62 4.37
C PRO A 13 -13.98 -9.54 3.35
N ALA A 14 -15.14 -8.88 3.46
CA ALA A 14 -15.56 -7.82 2.54
C ALA A 14 -14.88 -6.45 2.78
N GLY A 15 -14.27 -6.23 3.96
CA GLY A 15 -13.56 -4.99 4.28
C GLY A 15 -12.17 -4.90 3.63
N ALA A 16 -11.48 -6.04 3.51
CA ALA A 16 -10.09 -6.10 3.07
C ALA A 16 -9.87 -5.55 1.64
N GLU A 17 -10.82 -5.76 0.71
CA GLU A 17 -10.70 -5.23 -0.66
C GLU A 17 -10.69 -3.68 -0.66
N TYR A 18 -11.66 -3.05 0.00
CA TYR A 18 -11.76 -1.60 0.02
C TYR A 18 -10.69 -0.94 0.88
N GLU A 19 -10.22 -1.60 1.94
CA GLU A 19 -9.01 -1.18 2.67
C GLU A 19 -7.78 -1.21 1.77
N THR A 20 -7.63 -2.26 0.95
CA THR A 20 -6.52 -2.37 -0.01
C THR A 20 -6.61 -1.32 -1.11
N LYS A 21 -7.82 -1.04 -1.63
CA LYS A 21 -8.02 0.07 -2.58
C LYS A 21 -7.69 1.42 -1.94
N ALA A 22 -8.12 1.65 -0.71
CA ALA A 22 -7.80 2.87 0.02
C ALA A 22 -6.29 3.04 0.24
N LEU A 23 -5.59 1.93 0.51
CA LEU A 23 -4.13 1.88 0.60
C LEU A 23 -3.50 2.32 -0.72
N LEU A 24 -3.88 1.68 -1.83
CA LEU A 24 -3.31 1.96 -3.13
C LEU A 24 -3.70 3.34 -3.68
N TYR A 25 -4.87 3.86 -3.29
CA TYR A 25 -5.28 5.24 -3.50
C TYR A 25 -4.29 6.20 -2.84
N LEU A 26 -4.02 6.00 -1.54
CA LEU A 26 -3.10 6.85 -0.80
C LEU A 26 -1.68 6.78 -1.37
N MET A 27 -1.26 5.60 -1.84
CA MET A 27 0.06 5.36 -2.40
C MET A 27 0.32 6.03 -3.75
N ASN A 28 -0.69 6.18 -4.62
CA ASN A 28 -0.45 6.58 -6.02
C ASN A 28 -1.38 7.64 -6.60
N PHE A 29 -2.55 7.88 -6.00
CA PHE A 29 -3.58 8.74 -6.61
C PHE A 29 -3.80 10.05 -5.87
N ARG A 30 -3.39 10.12 -4.60
CA ARG A 30 -3.44 11.36 -3.84
C ARG A 30 -2.29 12.30 -4.25
N VAL A 31 -2.55 13.61 -4.19
CA VAL A 31 -1.60 14.65 -4.62
C VAL A 31 -0.27 14.63 -3.87
N ASP A 32 -0.30 14.27 -2.59
CA ASP A 32 0.83 14.19 -1.65
C ASP A 32 1.29 12.73 -1.41
N SER A 33 0.87 11.79 -2.28
CA SER A 33 1.17 10.35 -2.15
C SER A 33 2.66 10.03 -2.04
N SER A 34 3.55 10.85 -2.60
CA SER A 34 5.00 10.69 -2.50
C SER A 34 5.56 10.88 -1.09
N GLU A 35 4.82 11.55 -0.19
CA GLU A 35 5.23 11.74 1.20
C GLU A 35 4.92 10.53 2.09
N VAL A 36 4.01 9.65 1.65
CA VAL A 36 3.55 8.49 2.40
C VAL A 36 4.55 7.34 2.24
N TYR A 37 5.00 6.79 3.37
CA TYR A 37 5.99 5.70 3.38
C TYR A 37 5.49 4.45 4.09
N TYR A 38 4.89 4.60 5.27
CA TYR A 38 4.29 3.52 6.02
C TYR A 38 2.77 3.51 5.82
N TYR A 39 2.19 2.32 5.73
CA TYR A 39 0.76 2.06 5.70
C TYR A 39 0.41 1.22 6.91
N VAL A 40 0.01 1.87 7.99
CA VAL A 40 -0.37 1.24 9.25
C VAL A 40 -1.81 0.73 9.14
N VAL A 41 -2.01 -0.54 9.41
CA VAL A 41 -3.26 -1.26 9.15
C VAL A 41 -3.96 -1.55 10.47
N ASP A 42 -5.24 -1.18 10.56
CA ASP A 42 -6.11 -1.57 11.69
C ASP A 42 -5.48 -1.24 13.07
N PHE A 43 -4.91 -0.04 13.20
CA PHE A 43 -4.25 0.41 14.43
C PHE A 43 -4.89 1.68 14.99
N PHE A 44 -4.81 2.79 14.25
CA PHE A 44 -5.51 4.03 14.59
C PHE A 44 -6.93 4.05 14.01
N ASN A 45 -7.08 3.46 12.83
CA ASN A 45 -8.30 3.33 12.04
C ASN A 45 -8.13 2.16 11.05
N ASP A 46 -9.05 1.98 10.10
CA ASP A 46 -8.96 0.96 9.04
C ASP A 46 -7.58 1.00 8.36
N LEU A 47 -7.10 2.21 8.03
CA LEU A 47 -5.78 2.45 7.47
C LEU A 47 -5.25 3.83 7.88
N THR A 48 -3.96 3.94 8.17
CA THR A 48 -3.28 5.22 8.39
C THR A 48 -1.98 5.26 7.59
N GLY A 49 -1.86 6.24 6.71
CA GLY A 49 -0.58 6.57 6.09
C GLY A 49 0.30 7.33 7.05
N MET A 50 1.61 7.10 6.98
CA MET A 50 2.58 7.82 7.79
C MET A 50 3.84 8.09 6.96
N ASN A 51 4.41 9.29 7.13
CA ASN A 51 5.64 9.64 6.44
C ASN A 51 6.87 8.95 7.06
N ARG A 52 8.04 9.05 6.41
CA ARG A 52 9.28 8.37 6.86
C ARG A 52 9.69 8.72 8.29
N THR A 53 9.34 9.91 8.78
CA THR A 53 9.74 10.39 10.11
C THR A 53 8.65 10.20 11.16
N GLY A 54 7.50 9.63 10.82
CA GLY A 54 6.37 9.48 11.74
C GLY A 54 5.66 10.78 12.14
N ARG A 55 5.96 11.90 11.49
CA ARG A 55 5.47 13.24 11.89
C ARG A 55 4.20 13.67 11.16
N LYS A 56 3.96 13.13 9.97
CA LYS A 56 2.73 13.38 9.22
C LYS A 56 1.92 12.11 9.11
N MET A 57 0.61 12.23 9.27
CA MET A 57 -0.32 11.11 9.22
C MET A 57 -1.56 11.42 8.38
N TRP A 58 -1.98 10.43 7.60
CA TRP A 58 -3.20 10.45 6.81
C TRP A 58 -4.14 9.40 7.37
N ASP A 59 -5.17 9.82 8.07
CA ASP A 59 -6.17 8.93 8.64
C ASP A 59 -7.22 8.56 7.60
N ILE A 60 -7.45 7.25 7.40
CA ILE A 60 -8.36 6.75 6.39
C ILE A 60 -9.32 5.74 7.00
N GLN A 61 -10.61 6.07 6.87
CA GLN A 61 -11.71 5.15 7.10
C GLN A 61 -12.19 4.60 5.75
N SER A 62 -12.35 3.29 5.62
CA SER A 62 -12.75 2.66 4.35
C SER A 62 -14.07 1.90 4.49
N LYS A 63 -15.00 2.15 3.57
CA LYS A 63 -16.34 1.53 3.58
C LYS A 63 -16.76 1.13 2.17
N GLY A 64 -17.01 -0.16 1.97
CA GLY A 64 -17.31 -0.74 0.66
C GLY A 64 -18.76 -0.61 0.19
N ALA A 65 -19.63 0.06 0.96
CA ALA A 65 -21.02 0.26 0.59
C ALA A 65 -21.13 1.15 -0.67
N LYS A 66 -21.94 0.74 -1.64
CA LYS A 66 -22.05 1.41 -2.96
C LYS A 66 -23.11 2.50 -3.04
N ASN A 67 -23.95 2.62 -2.02
CA ASN A 67 -25.08 3.56 -2.01
C ASN A 67 -25.31 4.11 -0.60
N SER A 68 -24.24 4.56 0.06
CA SER A 68 -24.34 5.10 1.41
C SER A 68 -25.20 6.37 1.41
N SER A 69 -26.22 6.37 2.26
CA SER A 69 -27.08 7.54 2.48
C SER A 69 -26.31 8.62 3.25
N PRO A 70 -26.71 9.91 3.18
CA PRO A 70 -26.03 10.98 3.91
C PRO A 70 -25.89 10.68 5.42
N LYS A 71 -26.93 10.09 6.03
CA LYS A 71 -26.92 9.74 7.45
C LYS A 71 -25.97 8.57 7.76
N ALA A 72 -25.92 7.56 6.89
CA ALA A 72 -24.99 6.45 7.03
C ALA A 72 -23.53 6.92 6.91
N LEU A 73 -23.24 7.82 5.96
CA LEU A 73 -21.92 8.46 5.85
C LEU A 73 -21.53 9.17 7.15
N GLY A 74 -22.47 9.89 7.76
CA GLY A 74 -22.28 10.51 9.07
C GLY A 74 -21.81 9.52 10.13
N LYS A 75 -22.48 8.38 10.25
CA LYS A 75 -22.12 7.32 11.19
C LYS A 75 -20.72 6.76 10.91
N GLU A 76 -20.36 6.58 9.64
CA GLU A 76 -19.05 6.04 9.26
C GLU A 76 -17.86 6.94 9.64
N LEU A 77 -18.09 8.25 9.84
CA LEU A 77 -17.05 9.22 10.22
C LEU A 77 -16.61 9.16 11.69
N VAL A 78 -17.28 8.40 12.54
CA VAL A 78 -17.06 8.42 14.01
C VAL A 78 -15.61 8.13 14.41
N THR A 79 -14.93 7.19 13.73
CA THR A 79 -13.53 6.84 14.05
C THR A 79 -12.57 7.96 13.64
N LEU A 80 -12.81 8.61 12.50
CA LEU A 80 -12.04 9.78 12.07
C LEU A 80 -12.24 10.94 13.06
N PHE A 81 -13.47 11.15 13.52
CA PHE A 81 -13.78 12.19 14.50
C PHE A 81 -13.10 11.92 15.85
N LYS A 82 -13.10 10.65 16.32
CA LYS A 82 -12.34 10.25 17.50
C LYS A 82 -10.87 10.63 17.39
N ASN A 83 -10.25 10.32 16.26
CA ASN A 83 -8.84 10.65 16.01
C ASN A 83 -8.61 12.16 15.90
N HIS A 84 -9.56 12.90 15.33
CA HIS A 84 -9.55 14.37 15.30
C HIS A 84 -9.55 15.00 16.70
N THR A 85 -10.33 14.43 17.63
CA THR A 85 -10.41 14.92 19.02
C THR A 85 -9.30 14.38 19.92
N SER A 86 -8.38 13.57 19.39
CA SER A 86 -7.27 13.00 20.16
C SER A 86 -6.07 13.96 20.22
N ASP A 87 -5.13 13.68 21.12
CA ASP A 87 -3.89 14.47 21.22
C ASP A 87 -2.90 14.24 20.07
N PHE A 88 -3.17 13.25 19.22
CA PHE A 88 -2.35 12.98 18.05
C PHE A 88 -2.82 13.84 16.88
N GLU A 89 -1.85 14.47 16.21
CA GLU A 89 -2.13 15.31 15.06
C GLU A 89 -2.18 14.46 13.78
N PHE A 90 -3.31 14.55 13.07
CA PHE A 90 -3.49 13.94 11.75
C PHE A 90 -3.68 15.06 10.72
N ASP A 91 -2.79 15.11 9.73
CA ASP A 91 -2.78 16.14 8.69
C ASP A 91 -4.00 16.04 7.75
N CYS A 92 -4.58 14.85 7.63
CA CYS A 92 -5.75 14.64 6.79
C CYS A 92 -6.65 13.51 7.29
N PHE A 93 -7.95 13.71 7.10
CA PHE A 93 -9.00 12.72 7.31
C PHE A 93 -9.66 12.37 5.98
N VAL A 94 -9.66 11.09 5.62
CA VAL A 94 -10.25 10.59 4.38
C VAL A 94 -11.32 9.55 4.68
N LEU A 95 -12.52 9.76 4.15
CA LEU A 95 -13.54 8.73 4.06
C LEU A 95 -13.54 8.14 2.65
N PHE A 96 -13.04 6.91 2.52
CA PHE A 96 -12.96 6.16 1.27
C PHE A 96 -14.18 5.25 1.11
N LEU A 97 -14.92 5.40 0.02
CA LEU A 97 -16.28 4.89 -0.15
C LEU A 97 -16.43 4.09 -1.45
N GLY A 98 -17.20 3.00 -1.41
CA GLY A 98 -17.59 2.29 -2.63
C GLY A 98 -18.67 3.01 -3.46
N GLY A 99 -19.37 3.98 -2.86
CA GLY A 99 -20.37 4.79 -3.55
C GLY A 99 -21.30 5.52 -2.61
N VAL A 100 -21.88 6.61 -3.10
CA VAL A 100 -22.79 7.47 -2.35
C VAL A 100 -24.11 7.62 -3.08
N SER A 101 -25.20 7.82 -2.34
CA SER A 101 -26.49 8.10 -2.98
C SER A 101 -26.43 9.42 -3.75
N THR A 102 -27.17 9.51 -4.86
CA THR A 102 -27.23 10.71 -5.71
C THR A 102 -27.65 11.99 -4.99
N THR A 103 -28.29 11.88 -3.83
CA THR A 103 -28.69 13.04 -3.00
C THR A 103 -27.55 13.66 -2.19
N VAL A 104 -26.39 13.01 -2.10
CA VAL A 104 -25.25 13.47 -1.30
C VAL A 104 -24.55 14.63 -1.98
N ARG A 105 -24.24 14.51 -3.28
CA ARG A 105 -23.39 15.45 -4.01
C ARG A 105 -24.19 16.50 -4.76
N THR A 106 -23.63 17.70 -4.85
CA THR A 106 -24.11 18.75 -5.77
C THR A 106 -23.64 18.43 -7.20
N ASP A 107 -22.35 18.17 -7.38
CA ASP A 107 -21.75 17.71 -8.63
C ASP A 107 -21.43 16.21 -8.56
N GLN A 108 -22.15 15.40 -9.35
CA GLN A 108 -22.02 13.94 -9.39
C GLN A 108 -20.76 13.46 -10.11
N SER A 109 -20.11 14.32 -10.92
CA SER A 109 -18.90 13.96 -11.67
C SER A 109 -17.65 13.92 -10.79
N LYS A 110 -17.70 14.56 -9.62
CA LYS A 110 -16.57 14.62 -8.67
C LYS A 110 -16.58 13.40 -7.75
N ASN A 111 -15.59 12.54 -7.92
CA ASN A 111 -15.36 11.39 -7.05
C ASN A 111 -14.48 11.72 -5.84
N ILE A 112 -13.67 12.78 -5.91
CA ILE A 112 -12.93 13.32 -4.77
C ILE A 112 -13.52 14.70 -4.45
N PHE A 113 -13.99 14.90 -3.22
CA PHE A 113 -14.65 16.15 -2.84
C PHE A 113 -14.56 16.45 -1.33
N ASP A 114 -14.79 17.71 -0.97
CA ASP A 114 -14.94 18.20 0.39
C ASP A 114 -16.41 18.55 0.67
N ILE A 115 -16.69 19.16 1.82
CA ILE A 115 -18.06 19.55 2.19
C ILE A 115 -18.73 20.52 1.21
N LYS A 116 -17.95 21.25 0.38
CA LYS A 116 -18.50 22.24 -0.55
C LYS A 116 -19.26 21.57 -1.69
N ASN A 117 -18.96 20.29 -1.97
CA ASN A 117 -19.70 19.51 -2.95
C ASN A 117 -20.86 18.69 -2.33
N ILE A 118 -21.18 18.89 -1.05
CA ILE A 118 -22.28 18.19 -0.37
C ILE A 118 -23.52 19.07 -0.38
N THR A 119 -24.69 18.48 -0.66
CA THR A 119 -25.94 19.24 -0.63
C THR A 119 -26.29 19.68 0.80
N PRO A 120 -26.93 20.84 1.02
CA PRO A 120 -27.25 21.30 2.37
C PRO A 120 -28.14 20.33 3.17
N SER A 121 -29.02 19.59 2.49
CA SER A 121 -29.87 18.58 3.13
C SER A 121 -29.09 17.32 3.53
N ALA A 122 -28.14 16.89 2.69
CA ALA A 122 -27.23 15.79 3.00
C ALA A 122 -26.31 16.15 4.16
N TYR A 123 -25.77 17.38 4.19
CA TYR A 123 -24.90 17.86 5.27
C TYR A 123 -25.58 17.75 6.65
N LYS A 124 -26.81 18.25 6.78
CA LYS A 124 -27.58 18.16 8.03
C LYS A 124 -27.79 16.71 8.48
N LYS A 125 -28.13 15.81 7.55
CA LYS A 125 -28.32 14.38 7.84
C LYS A 125 -27.01 13.68 8.20
N MET A 126 -25.90 14.08 7.58
CA MET A 126 -24.56 13.56 7.87
C MET A 126 -24.12 13.98 9.28
N LYS A 127 -24.28 15.26 9.63
CA LYS A 127 -24.00 15.76 10.98
C LYS A 127 -24.84 15.04 12.03
N GLN A 128 -26.14 14.84 11.75
CA GLN A 128 -27.02 14.05 12.62
C GLN A 128 -26.53 12.59 12.78
N GLY A 129 -26.14 11.94 11.68
CA GLY A 129 -25.64 10.57 11.72
C GLY A 129 -24.34 10.43 12.54
N LEU A 130 -23.43 11.39 12.39
CA LEU A 130 -22.20 11.45 13.18
C LEU A 130 -22.51 11.64 14.66
N LEU A 131 -23.37 12.61 15.00
CA LEU A 131 -23.77 12.88 16.37
C LEU A 131 -24.40 11.65 17.05
N GLU A 132 -25.31 10.96 16.35
CA GLU A 132 -25.92 9.72 16.85
C GLU A 132 -24.85 8.65 17.11
N GLU A 133 -23.93 8.42 16.15
CA GLU A 133 -22.89 7.41 16.32
C GLU A 133 -21.90 7.76 17.44
N CYS A 134 -21.60 9.04 17.65
CA CYS A 134 -20.75 9.47 18.77
C CYS A 134 -21.38 9.12 20.13
N TYR A 135 -22.71 9.21 20.27
CA TYR A 135 -23.39 8.79 21.49
C TYR A 135 -23.53 7.27 21.61
N ASP A 136 -23.70 6.56 20.48
CA ASP A 136 -23.76 5.10 20.44
C ASP A 136 -22.40 4.48 20.81
N LYS A 137 -21.29 5.09 20.39
CA LYS A 137 -19.91 4.63 20.64
C LYS A 137 -19.33 5.31 21.87
N SER A 138 -19.36 4.62 23.02
CA SER A 138 -18.92 5.12 24.34
C SER A 138 -17.43 5.46 24.52
N TYR A 139 -16.64 5.53 23.44
CA TYR A 139 -15.20 5.80 23.49
C TYR A 139 -14.81 7.26 23.17
N ILE A 140 -15.78 8.13 22.85
CA ILE A 140 -15.59 9.59 22.69
C ILE A 140 -16.14 10.28 23.94
N ASP A 141 -15.40 11.21 24.55
CA ASP A 141 -15.91 11.99 25.68
C ASP A 141 -17.02 12.93 25.20
N ASN A 142 -18.20 12.86 25.83
CA ASN A 142 -19.34 13.72 25.53
C ASN A 142 -19.01 15.22 25.56
N LYS A 143 -17.98 15.62 26.32
CA LYS A 143 -17.52 17.02 26.36
C LYS A 143 -16.93 17.50 25.03
N ASN A 144 -16.41 16.59 24.22
CA ASN A 144 -15.82 16.90 22.92
C ASN A 144 -16.88 16.90 21.80
N ILE A 145 -18.12 16.52 22.11
CA ILE A 145 -19.22 16.46 21.16
C ILE A 145 -20.00 17.78 21.22
N ASN A 146 -19.63 18.74 20.38
CA ASN A 146 -20.39 19.99 20.22
C ASN A 146 -20.53 20.37 18.74
N ASP A 147 -21.54 21.20 18.45
CA ASP A 147 -21.94 21.53 17.08
C ASP A 147 -20.82 22.20 16.27
N LYS A 148 -20.00 23.01 16.93
CA LYS A 148 -18.87 23.73 16.33
C LYS A 148 -17.73 22.77 15.99
N GLU A 149 -17.36 21.89 16.91
CA GLU A 149 -16.30 20.88 16.71
C GLU A 149 -16.64 19.94 15.55
N LEU A 150 -17.91 19.53 15.46
CA LEU A 150 -18.40 18.70 14.35
C LEU A 150 -18.27 19.43 13.00
N ASP A 151 -18.60 20.72 12.93
CA ASP A 151 -18.45 21.50 11.70
C ASP A 151 -16.98 21.70 11.33
N GLU A 152 -16.12 22.01 12.30
CA GLU A 152 -14.68 22.16 12.10
C GLU A 152 -14.03 20.86 11.60
N PHE A 153 -14.41 19.73 12.19
CA PHE A 153 -14.01 18.40 11.74
C PHE A 153 -14.48 18.13 10.31
N LEU A 154 -15.78 18.28 10.03
CA LEU A 154 -16.34 17.99 8.72
C LEU A 154 -15.66 18.81 7.62
N CYS A 155 -15.29 20.08 7.89
CA CYS A 155 -14.54 20.92 6.96
C CYS A 155 -13.15 20.38 6.61
N LYS A 156 -12.55 19.52 7.45
CA LYS A 156 -11.23 18.89 7.23
C LYS A 156 -11.32 17.53 6.53
N VAL A 157 -12.52 16.96 6.40
CA VAL A 157 -12.71 15.63 5.80
C VAL A 157 -12.72 15.72 4.27
N GLN A 158 -11.94 14.84 3.64
CA GLN A 158 -12.00 14.55 2.22
C GLN A 158 -12.78 13.26 1.97
N PHE A 159 -13.76 13.31 1.08
CA PHE A 159 -14.53 12.16 0.63
C PHE A 159 -13.97 11.65 -0.69
N VAL A 160 -13.76 10.35 -0.77
CA VAL A 160 -13.25 9.68 -1.97
C VAL A 160 -14.19 8.54 -2.33
N VAL A 161 -14.81 8.62 -3.50
CA VAL A 161 -15.65 7.55 -4.06
C VAL A 161 -14.82 6.75 -5.04
N ASP A 162 -14.68 5.45 -4.77
CA ASP A 162 -13.98 4.51 -5.63
C ASP A 162 -14.66 4.42 -7.00
N ASP A 163 -13.88 4.65 -8.04
CA ASP A 163 -14.27 4.56 -9.43
C ASP A 163 -13.37 3.63 -10.24
N LYS A 164 -12.48 2.89 -9.56
CA LYS A 164 -11.43 2.07 -10.19
C LYS A 164 -11.59 0.59 -9.85
N LYS A 165 -11.29 -0.23 -10.84
CA LYS A 165 -11.15 -1.68 -10.64
C LYS A 165 -9.82 -2.00 -9.92
N PRO A 166 -9.76 -3.13 -9.21
CA PRO A 166 -8.55 -3.56 -8.51
C PRO A 166 -7.25 -3.51 -9.35
N HIS A 167 -7.28 -3.97 -10.60
CA HIS A 167 -6.11 -3.93 -11.48
C HIS A 167 -5.62 -2.52 -11.81
N GLU A 168 -6.49 -1.51 -11.83
CA GLU A 168 -6.10 -0.14 -12.16
C GLU A 168 -5.24 0.47 -11.05
N TYR A 169 -5.54 0.11 -9.80
CA TYR A 169 -4.71 0.46 -8.65
C TYR A 169 -3.31 -0.15 -8.76
N VAL A 170 -3.20 -1.43 -9.11
CA VAL A 170 -1.89 -2.09 -9.29
C VAL A 170 -1.13 -1.47 -10.46
N LYS A 171 -1.82 -1.19 -11.58
CA LYS A 171 -1.22 -0.57 -12.76
C LYS A 171 -0.55 0.77 -12.45
N SER A 172 -1.14 1.55 -11.53
CA SER A 172 -0.58 2.85 -11.12
C SER A 172 0.78 2.76 -10.43
N ILE A 173 1.09 1.63 -9.78
CA ILE A 173 2.38 1.38 -9.11
C ILE A 173 3.52 1.30 -10.14
N ILE A 174 3.22 0.80 -11.34
CA ILE A 174 4.19 0.47 -12.39
C ILE A 174 4.57 1.71 -13.22
N LYS A 175 3.82 2.82 -13.10
CA LYS A 175 4.01 4.11 -13.81
C LYS A 175 4.53 3.98 -15.26
N THR A 176 3.60 3.83 -16.21
CA THR A 176 3.66 4.22 -17.65
C THR A 176 4.95 4.00 -18.48
N HIS A 177 5.92 3.19 -18.06
CA HIS A 177 7.18 3.06 -18.79
C HIS A 177 7.42 1.75 -19.52
N THR A 178 6.52 0.77 -19.49
CA THR A 178 6.85 -0.53 -20.09
C THR A 178 5.81 -1.08 -21.05
N LYS A 179 6.31 -1.70 -22.13
CA LYS A 179 5.58 -2.66 -22.99
C LYS A 179 5.18 -3.95 -22.23
N LEU A 180 5.44 -3.99 -20.92
CA LEU A 180 5.33 -5.14 -20.03
C LEU A 180 4.08 -5.11 -19.14
N ILE A 181 3.15 -4.15 -19.31
CA ILE A 181 1.90 -4.14 -18.54
C ILE A 181 1.16 -5.45 -18.82
N PRO A 182 1.05 -6.32 -17.80
CA PRO A 182 0.41 -7.61 -18.01
C PRO A 182 -1.11 -7.45 -18.12
N ASN A 183 -1.79 -8.52 -18.52
CA ASN A 183 -3.24 -8.49 -18.68
C ASN A 183 -4.00 -8.25 -17.35
N GLU A 184 -5.31 -8.01 -17.41
CA GLU A 184 -6.11 -7.68 -16.22
C GLU A 184 -6.17 -8.81 -15.18
N GLU A 185 -6.27 -10.07 -15.63
CA GLU A 185 -6.34 -11.24 -14.73
C GLU A 185 -5.13 -11.28 -13.81
N ILE A 186 -3.97 -11.01 -14.40
CA ILE A 186 -2.69 -10.96 -13.73
C ILE A 186 -2.64 -9.83 -12.69
N LEU A 187 -3.04 -8.63 -13.10
CA LEU A 187 -3.03 -7.46 -12.22
C LEU A 187 -3.99 -7.66 -11.05
N ASN A 188 -5.13 -8.33 -11.28
CA ASN A 188 -6.05 -8.74 -10.22
C ASN A 188 -5.42 -9.79 -9.28
N THR A 189 -4.61 -10.73 -9.77
CA THR A 189 -3.85 -11.63 -8.90
C THR A 189 -2.92 -10.85 -7.98
N ILE A 190 -2.17 -9.89 -8.53
CA ILE A 190 -1.25 -9.07 -7.74
C ILE A 190 -2.02 -8.26 -6.70
N PHE A 191 -3.16 -7.68 -7.07
CA PHE A 191 -4.03 -6.99 -6.13
C PHE A 191 -4.46 -7.91 -4.98
N ASN A 192 -4.89 -9.13 -5.28
CA ASN A 192 -5.29 -10.10 -4.26
C ASN A 192 -4.12 -10.45 -3.32
N GLU A 193 -2.91 -10.60 -3.84
CA GLU A 193 -1.72 -10.83 -3.01
C GLU A 193 -1.40 -9.65 -2.10
N ILE A 194 -1.51 -8.40 -2.60
CA ILE A 194 -1.34 -7.20 -1.77
C ILE A 194 -2.41 -7.18 -0.68
N ARG A 195 -3.67 -7.47 -1.02
CA ARG A 195 -4.78 -7.56 -0.07
C ARG A 195 -4.51 -8.60 1.01
N ASP A 196 -4.08 -9.79 0.62
CA ASP A 196 -3.84 -10.88 1.56
C ASP A 196 -2.63 -10.56 2.48
N LYS A 197 -1.59 -9.90 1.94
CA LYS A 197 -0.45 -9.40 2.73
C LYS A 197 -0.86 -8.26 3.67
N GLN A 198 -1.75 -7.36 3.27
CA GLN A 198 -2.30 -6.31 4.12
C GLN A 198 -3.16 -6.91 5.23
N ALA A 199 -4.07 -7.82 4.90
CA ALA A 199 -4.93 -8.48 5.86
C ALA A 199 -4.14 -9.29 6.89
N SER A 200 -3.02 -9.92 6.50
CA SER A 200 -2.19 -10.68 7.44
C SER A 200 -1.55 -9.83 8.53
N LYS A 201 -1.32 -8.52 8.27
CA LYS A 201 -0.79 -7.57 9.26
C LYS A 201 -1.73 -7.39 10.45
N LYS A 202 -3.05 -7.55 10.27
CA LYS A 202 -4.03 -7.49 11.37
C LYS A 202 -3.84 -8.59 12.41
N TYR A 203 -3.18 -9.69 12.07
CA TYR A 203 -2.97 -10.81 13.00
C TYR A 203 -1.57 -10.82 13.62
N ALA A 204 -0.69 -9.88 13.26
CA ALA A 204 0.69 -9.85 13.75
C ALA A 204 0.79 -9.63 15.26
N SER A 205 -0.13 -8.84 15.83
CA SER A 205 -0.18 -8.54 17.27
C SER A 205 -1.60 -8.12 17.67
N VAL A 206 -1.99 -8.39 18.93
CA VAL A 206 -3.25 -7.87 19.50
C VAL A 206 -2.99 -6.45 19.99
N VAL A 207 -3.73 -5.48 19.45
CA VAL A 207 -3.46 -4.04 19.71
C VAL A 207 -4.56 -3.34 20.51
N GLU A 208 -5.66 -4.02 20.79
CA GLU A 208 -6.76 -3.46 21.58
C GLU A 208 -6.27 -3.09 23.00
N SER A 209 -6.65 -1.91 23.49
CA SER A 209 -6.25 -1.36 24.79
C SER A 209 -4.75 -1.04 24.94
N ILE A 210 -3.94 -1.22 23.89
CA ILE A 210 -2.56 -0.71 23.89
C ILE A 210 -2.61 0.81 23.96
N THR A 211 -1.64 1.38 24.68
CA THR A 211 -1.46 2.81 24.81
C THR A 211 -0.07 3.18 24.33
N ILE A 212 0.01 4.16 23.43
CA ILE A 212 1.26 4.68 22.89
C ILE A 212 1.41 6.17 23.21
N GLU A 213 2.63 6.62 23.42
CA GLU A 213 2.91 8.03 23.74
C GLU A 213 3.22 8.85 22.49
N THR A 214 3.77 8.19 21.46
CA THR A 214 4.14 8.79 20.19
C THR A 214 3.63 7.97 19.01
N THR A 215 3.41 8.64 17.89
CA THR A 215 2.84 8.03 16.66
C THR A 215 3.68 6.88 16.11
N HIS A 216 5.01 6.99 16.16
CA HIS A 216 5.93 6.00 15.59
C HIS A 216 6.01 4.70 16.40
N GLU A 217 5.58 4.68 17.67
CA GLU A 217 5.45 3.44 18.45
C GLU A 217 4.48 2.44 17.81
N ALA A 218 3.53 2.90 16.98
CA ALA A 218 2.66 2.03 16.20
C ALA A 218 3.45 1.06 15.30
N LEU A 219 4.65 1.45 14.85
CA LEU A 219 5.50 0.60 14.00
C LEU A 219 6.08 -0.61 14.76
N ASN A 220 6.25 -0.50 16.09
CA ASN A 220 6.74 -1.59 16.94
C ASN A 220 5.77 -2.78 17.02
N HIS A 221 4.52 -2.58 16.61
CA HIS A 221 3.49 -3.62 16.57
C HIS A 221 3.44 -4.37 15.24
N PHE A 222 4.32 -4.02 14.28
CA PHE A 222 4.47 -4.66 12.97
C PHE A 222 3.17 -4.75 12.13
N ARG A 223 2.16 -3.95 12.46
CA ARG A 223 0.91 -3.80 11.70
C ARG A 223 1.06 -2.82 10.54
N HIS A 224 2.16 -2.88 9.79
CA HIS A 224 2.39 -1.96 8.68
C HIS A 224 3.01 -2.64 7.45
N LEU A 225 2.82 -1.97 6.32
CA LEU A 225 3.56 -2.19 5.08
C LEU A 225 4.30 -0.91 4.71
N THR A 226 5.42 -1.04 4.01
CA THR A 226 6.13 0.10 3.42
C THR A 226 5.82 0.27 1.94
N THR A 227 5.96 1.49 1.42
CA THR A 227 5.91 1.77 -0.03
C THR A 227 6.89 0.87 -0.79
N GLY A 228 8.07 0.62 -0.24
CA GLY A 228 9.07 -0.30 -0.79
C GLY A 228 8.54 -1.72 -0.94
N GLU A 229 8.03 -2.31 0.14
CA GLU A 229 7.48 -3.68 0.13
C GLU A 229 6.35 -3.89 -0.89
N ILE A 230 5.47 -2.90 -1.06
CA ILE A 230 4.32 -3.01 -1.98
C ILE A 230 4.77 -2.87 -3.44
N ARG A 231 5.66 -1.91 -3.73
CA ARG A 231 6.28 -1.77 -5.06
C ARG A 231 7.05 -3.03 -5.41
N LEU A 232 7.85 -3.51 -4.47
CA LEU A 232 8.65 -4.71 -4.58
C LEU A 232 7.80 -5.94 -4.92
N LEU A 233 6.74 -6.20 -4.14
CA LEU A 233 5.81 -7.29 -4.40
C LEU A 233 5.22 -7.17 -5.82
N THR A 234 4.74 -5.98 -6.17
CA THR A 234 4.12 -5.72 -7.48
C THR A 234 5.09 -6.00 -8.62
N ILE A 235 6.30 -5.43 -8.56
CA ILE A 235 7.31 -5.54 -9.61
C ILE A 235 7.82 -6.97 -9.70
N SER A 236 8.08 -7.63 -8.57
CA SER A 236 8.49 -9.04 -8.57
C SER A 236 7.47 -9.93 -9.25
N ARG A 237 6.17 -9.71 -9.06
CA ARG A 237 5.12 -10.48 -9.74
C ARG A 237 5.00 -10.18 -11.22
N ILE A 238 5.42 -9.00 -11.67
CA ILE A 238 5.45 -8.65 -13.10
C ILE A 238 6.67 -9.27 -13.78
N ILE A 239 7.84 -9.18 -13.15
CA ILE A 239 9.09 -9.77 -13.65
C ILE A 239 9.00 -11.30 -13.61
N ASN A 240 8.48 -11.87 -12.52
CA ASN A 240 8.40 -13.31 -12.33
C ASN A 240 7.31 -13.98 -13.20
N ARG A 241 6.56 -13.21 -14.00
CA ARG A 241 5.66 -13.74 -15.02
C ARG A 241 6.46 -14.06 -16.26
N ASN A 242 6.53 -15.35 -16.55
CA ASN A 242 7.22 -15.93 -17.70
C ASN A 242 8.75 -15.75 -17.65
N LEU A 243 9.38 -15.90 -16.47
CA LEU A 243 10.85 -15.97 -16.32
C LEU A 243 11.51 -16.97 -17.27
N PHE A 244 10.76 -18.01 -17.63
CA PHE A 244 11.23 -19.10 -18.47
C PHE A 244 10.65 -19.05 -19.89
N ASP A 245 9.47 -18.45 -20.10
CA ASP A 245 8.84 -18.42 -21.43
C ASP A 245 9.31 -17.23 -22.30
N LYS A 246 9.85 -16.16 -21.70
CA LYS A 246 10.37 -14.99 -22.45
C LYS A 246 11.80 -15.15 -22.97
N GLY A 247 12.44 -16.28 -22.69
CA GLY A 247 13.84 -16.52 -23.03
C GLY A 247 14.82 -15.75 -22.13
N VAL A 248 16.06 -15.65 -22.57
CA VAL A 248 17.16 -15.06 -21.80
C VAL A 248 17.05 -13.52 -21.83
N PRO A 249 17.29 -12.80 -20.72
CA PRO A 249 17.31 -11.34 -20.70
C PRO A 249 18.31 -10.78 -21.72
N LEU A 250 17.93 -9.73 -22.45
CA LEU A 250 18.76 -8.98 -23.38
C LEU A 250 20.05 -8.50 -22.72
N SER A 251 19.95 -7.90 -21.53
CA SER A 251 21.12 -7.42 -20.79
C SER A 251 22.06 -8.56 -20.35
N PHE A 252 21.56 -9.78 -20.25
CA PHE A 252 22.37 -10.95 -19.89
C PHE A 252 23.20 -11.49 -21.05
N TYR A 253 22.83 -11.22 -22.31
CA TYR A 253 23.58 -11.72 -23.47
C TYR A 253 25.04 -11.25 -23.49
N ILE A 254 25.33 -10.07 -22.97
CA ILE A 254 26.71 -9.56 -22.87
C ILE A 254 27.56 -10.51 -22.01
N ILE A 255 27.00 -11.01 -20.92
CA ILE A 255 27.65 -11.98 -20.03
C ILE A 255 27.68 -13.34 -20.72
N LEU A 256 26.56 -13.77 -21.30
CA LEU A 256 26.46 -15.07 -21.97
C LEU A 256 27.47 -15.20 -23.13
N ASN A 257 27.77 -14.12 -23.86
CA ASN A 257 28.74 -14.11 -24.95
C ASN A 257 30.18 -14.38 -24.48
N SER A 258 30.49 -14.13 -23.21
CA SER A 258 31.78 -14.49 -22.61
C SER A 258 31.88 -15.96 -22.17
N VAL A 259 30.75 -16.68 -22.15
CA VAL A 259 30.67 -18.10 -21.80
C VAL A 259 30.87 -18.95 -23.07
N PRO A 260 31.64 -20.06 -23.01
CA PRO A 260 31.76 -20.99 -24.13
C PRO A 260 30.39 -21.52 -24.60
N ASP A 261 30.19 -21.65 -25.91
CA ASP A 261 28.89 -22.02 -26.52
C ASP A 261 28.28 -23.30 -25.91
N GLU A 262 29.13 -24.28 -25.61
CA GLU A 262 28.76 -25.56 -24.99
C GLU A 262 28.13 -25.39 -23.60
N ARG A 263 28.55 -24.36 -22.85
CA ARG A 263 28.13 -24.09 -21.46
C ARG A 263 26.98 -23.08 -21.35
N LYS A 264 26.63 -22.37 -22.43
CA LYS A 264 25.61 -21.31 -22.40
C LYS A 264 24.26 -21.83 -21.89
N LYS A 265 23.83 -23.00 -22.35
CA LYS A 265 22.57 -23.62 -21.91
C LYS A 265 22.57 -23.95 -20.42
N ASP A 266 23.67 -24.52 -19.93
CA ASP A 266 23.81 -24.90 -18.53
C ASP A 266 23.78 -23.65 -17.63
N VAL A 267 24.53 -22.60 -18.00
CA VAL A 267 24.55 -21.34 -17.24
C VAL A 267 23.16 -20.70 -17.14
N ILE A 268 22.37 -20.73 -18.22
CA ILE A 268 20.99 -20.24 -18.21
C ILE A 268 20.16 -21.08 -17.24
N LEU A 269 20.21 -22.41 -17.35
CA LEU A 269 19.42 -23.31 -16.52
C LEU A 269 19.81 -23.20 -15.04
N GLU A 270 21.09 -23.14 -14.72
CA GLU A 270 21.62 -22.93 -13.37
C GLU A 270 21.15 -21.61 -12.78
N SER A 271 21.19 -20.53 -13.57
CA SER A 271 20.72 -19.20 -13.14
C SER A 271 19.21 -19.18 -12.87
N GLN A 272 18.44 -19.86 -13.73
CA GLN A 272 17.01 -20.05 -13.56
C GLN A 272 16.67 -20.88 -12.31
N LEU A 273 17.43 -21.94 -12.05
CA LEU A 273 17.29 -22.77 -10.87
C LEU A 273 17.65 -22.02 -9.59
N ALA A 274 18.73 -21.25 -9.58
CA ALA A 274 19.14 -20.40 -8.45
C ALA A 274 18.04 -19.39 -8.10
N LEU A 275 17.51 -18.67 -9.10
CA LEU A 275 16.40 -17.75 -8.90
C LEU A 275 15.14 -18.46 -8.37
N SER A 276 14.80 -19.63 -8.91
CA SER A 276 13.66 -20.42 -8.43
C SER A 276 13.86 -20.86 -6.97
N LYS A 277 15.05 -21.33 -6.60
CA LYS A 277 15.36 -21.72 -5.22
C LYS A 277 15.23 -20.52 -4.28
N ALA A 278 15.86 -19.39 -4.62
CA ALA A 278 15.79 -18.16 -3.85
C ALA A 278 14.33 -17.68 -3.65
N LEU A 279 13.51 -17.77 -4.70
CA LEU A 279 12.11 -17.33 -4.67
C LEU A 279 11.20 -18.21 -3.82
N PHE A 280 11.40 -19.54 -3.84
CA PHE A 280 10.56 -20.49 -3.11
C PHE A 280 11.11 -20.90 -1.73
N ASN A 281 12.28 -20.37 -1.35
CA ASN A 281 12.86 -20.58 -0.04
C ASN A 281 12.12 -19.77 1.04
N LYS A 282 11.09 -20.38 1.63
CA LYS A 282 10.27 -19.77 2.69
C LYS A 282 11.07 -19.33 3.93
N ASN A 283 12.21 -19.96 4.19
CA ASN A 283 13.05 -19.66 5.35
C ASN A 283 14.00 -18.48 5.11
N ASN A 284 14.20 -18.06 3.86
CA ASN A 284 15.10 -16.96 3.48
C ASN A 284 14.38 -15.87 2.67
N ALA A 285 13.06 -15.79 2.78
CA ALA A 285 12.23 -14.87 2.00
C ALA A 285 12.65 -13.41 2.24
N ASP A 286 12.89 -13.02 3.49
CA ASP A 286 13.26 -11.64 3.83
C ASP A 286 14.60 -11.21 3.20
N SER A 287 15.60 -12.10 3.16
CA SER A 287 16.89 -11.85 2.51
C SER A 287 16.75 -11.71 1.00
N PHE A 288 15.94 -12.56 0.36
CA PHE A 288 15.63 -12.43 -1.07
C PHE A 288 15.00 -11.07 -1.38
N TRP A 289 14.02 -10.65 -0.58
CA TRP A 289 13.35 -9.35 -0.75
C TRP A 289 14.29 -8.17 -0.50
N SER A 290 15.15 -8.26 0.51
CA SER A 290 16.19 -7.27 0.79
C SER A 290 17.16 -7.12 -0.39
N LEU A 291 17.56 -8.23 -1.01
CA LEU A 291 18.41 -8.26 -2.20
C LEU A 291 17.69 -7.66 -3.42
N PHE A 292 16.44 -8.03 -3.68
CA PHE A 292 15.70 -7.42 -4.79
C PHE A 292 15.61 -5.90 -4.60
N GLU A 293 15.25 -5.40 -3.42
CA GLU A 293 15.15 -3.95 -3.18
C GLU A 293 16.49 -3.24 -3.42
N ASN A 294 17.60 -3.87 -3.00
CA ASN A 294 18.95 -3.41 -3.27
C ASN A 294 19.22 -3.31 -4.79
N ILE A 295 18.89 -4.35 -5.55
CA ILE A 295 19.06 -4.36 -7.02
C ILE A 295 18.17 -3.32 -7.68
N TYR A 296 16.88 -3.29 -7.35
CA TYR A 296 15.91 -2.36 -7.92
C TYR A 296 16.31 -0.91 -7.68
N SER A 297 16.64 -0.56 -6.43
CA SER A 297 17.09 0.79 -6.10
C SER A 297 18.38 1.14 -6.83
N THR A 298 19.34 0.22 -6.94
CA THR A 298 20.58 0.44 -7.68
C THR A 298 20.33 0.73 -9.16
N ILE A 299 19.43 -0.02 -9.81
CA ILE A 299 19.06 0.22 -11.21
C ILE A 299 18.37 1.58 -11.38
N VAL A 300 17.40 1.91 -10.53
CA VAL A 300 16.67 3.19 -10.63
C VAL A 300 17.59 4.40 -10.46
N HIS A 301 18.61 4.31 -9.60
CA HIS A 301 19.60 5.38 -9.42
C HIS A 301 20.69 5.39 -10.50
N ASN A 302 20.85 4.31 -11.26
CA ASN A 302 21.90 4.16 -12.28
C ASN A 302 21.31 3.54 -13.58
N PRO A 303 20.40 4.23 -14.29
CA PRO A 303 19.66 3.64 -15.41
C PRO A 303 20.56 3.22 -16.58
N ASP A 304 21.64 3.98 -16.85
CA ASP A 304 22.54 3.74 -17.99
C ASP A 304 23.61 2.67 -17.71
N ASP A 305 23.71 2.17 -16.48
CA ASP A 305 24.72 1.19 -16.11
C ASP A 305 24.41 -0.19 -16.68
N ASN A 306 25.46 -0.89 -17.14
CA ASN A 306 25.36 -2.29 -17.51
C ASN A 306 25.35 -3.20 -16.27
N VAL A 307 24.98 -4.46 -16.46
CA VAL A 307 24.82 -5.46 -15.39
C VAL A 307 26.06 -5.63 -14.52
N ASN A 308 27.27 -5.53 -15.08
CA ASN A 308 28.49 -5.64 -14.29
C ASN A 308 28.69 -4.41 -13.40
N MET A 309 28.45 -3.21 -13.92
CA MET A 309 28.53 -1.98 -13.13
C MET A 309 27.49 -1.96 -12.00
N LEU A 310 26.27 -2.42 -12.30
CA LEU A 310 25.21 -2.55 -11.30
C LEU A 310 25.58 -3.54 -10.20
N TYR A 311 26.17 -4.68 -10.56
CA TYR A 311 26.63 -5.70 -9.62
C TYR A 311 27.64 -5.14 -8.59
N GLU A 312 28.62 -4.36 -9.05
CA GLU A 312 29.63 -3.73 -8.17
C GLU A 312 29.06 -2.64 -7.27
N LYS A 313 27.91 -2.06 -7.62
CA LYS A 313 27.23 -1.02 -6.85
C LYS A 313 26.24 -1.56 -5.81
N LEU A 314 25.98 -2.86 -5.81
CA LEU A 314 25.09 -3.48 -4.83
C LEU A 314 25.70 -3.41 -3.43
N ASN A 315 24.84 -3.23 -2.42
CA ASN A 315 25.25 -3.52 -1.05
C ASN A 315 25.56 -5.02 -0.90
N HIS A 316 26.84 -5.36 -0.71
CA HIS A 316 27.30 -6.75 -0.63
C HIS A 316 26.83 -7.49 0.63
N ASP A 317 26.58 -6.80 1.74
CA ASP A 317 26.01 -7.46 2.94
C ASP A 317 24.65 -8.08 2.64
N LYS A 318 23.84 -7.42 1.79
CA LYS A 318 22.54 -7.94 1.33
C LYS A 318 22.67 -9.04 0.29
N VAL A 319 23.74 -9.04 -0.49
CA VAL A 319 24.07 -10.09 -1.45
C VAL A 319 24.41 -11.38 -0.70
N ASP A 320 25.29 -11.28 0.31
CA ASP A 320 25.79 -12.42 1.07
C ASP A 320 24.70 -13.11 1.91
N GLN A 321 23.67 -12.37 2.32
CA GLN A 321 22.48 -12.92 3.00
C GLN A 321 21.61 -13.80 2.08
N CYS A 322 21.70 -13.62 0.76
CA CYS A 322 20.97 -14.41 -0.22
C CYS A 322 21.88 -15.47 -0.87
N TYR A 323 22.22 -16.49 -0.08
CA TYR A 323 23.16 -17.57 -0.45
C TYR A 323 22.69 -18.49 -1.59
N ASP A 324 21.45 -18.32 -2.07
CA ASP A 324 20.90 -19.09 -3.20
C ASP A 324 21.49 -18.63 -4.55
N PHE A 325 22.15 -17.45 -4.60
CA PHE A 325 22.77 -16.91 -5.79
C PHE A 325 24.30 -17.04 -5.80
N GLU A 326 24.83 -17.32 -6.99
CA GLU A 326 26.23 -17.21 -7.35
C GLU A 326 26.43 -15.96 -8.22
N VAL A 327 27.67 -15.55 -8.49
CA VAL A 327 27.97 -14.31 -9.24
C VAL A 327 27.21 -14.24 -10.58
N ILE A 328 27.20 -15.32 -11.35
CA ILE A 328 26.56 -15.33 -12.67
C ILE A 328 25.04 -15.36 -12.55
N SER A 329 24.48 -16.13 -11.63
CA SER A 329 23.03 -16.20 -11.42
C SER A 329 22.46 -14.93 -10.78
N LEU A 330 23.25 -14.23 -9.97
CA LEU A 330 22.91 -12.89 -9.49
C LEU A 330 22.93 -11.88 -10.63
N LYS A 331 23.92 -11.91 -11.51
CA LYS A 331 23.93 -11.05 -12.70
C LYS A 331 22.77 -11.37 -13.65
N TYR A 332 22.36 -12.62 -13.77
CA TYR A 332 21.12 -13.01 -14.45
C TYR A 332 19.90 -12.36 -13.82
N PHE A 333 19.81 -12.38 -12.48
CA PHE A 333 18.72 -11.74 -11.75
C PHE A 333 18.71 -10.21 -11.90
N ILE A 334 19.87 -9.56 -11.85
CA ILE A 334 20.01 -8.13 -12.15
C ILE A 334 19.53 -7.83 -13.58
N SER A 335 19.91 -8.67 -14.55
CA SER A 335 19.50 -8.51 -15.95
C SER A 335 17.98 -8.63 -16.11
N LEU A 336 17.35 -9.59 -15.42
CA LEU A 336 15.90 -9.74 -15.40
C LEU A 336 15.19 -8.51 -14.84
N ILE A 337 15.73 -7.93 -13.77
CA ILE A 337 15.15 -6.73 -13.17
C ILE A 337 15.38 -5.52 -14.06
N LYS A 338 16.58 -5.35 -14.62
CA LYS A 338 16.93 -4.24 -15.54
C LYS A 338 16.04 -4.26 -16.77
N ASP A 339 15.97 -5.38 -17.48
CA ASP A 339 15.14 -5.56 -18.67
C ASP A 339 13.65 -5.54 -18.36
N GLY A 340 13.27 -5.75 -17.10
CA GLY A 340 11.89 -5.60 -16.64
C GLY A 340 11.49 -4.15 -16.34
N ILE A 341 12.47 -3.27 -16.11
CA ILE A 341 12.28 -1.84 -15.83
C ILE A 341 12.35 -1.01 -17.13
N GLU A 342 13.26 -1.38 -18.03
CA GLU A 342 13.42 -0.82 -19.39
C GLU A 342 12.32 -1.30 -20.36
#